data_AF-A0AAW9BMR2-F1
#
_entry.id   AF-A0AAW9BMR2-F1
#
_cell.length_a   1.000
_cell.length_b   1.000
_cell.length_c   1.000
_cell.angle_alpha   90.00
_cell.angle_beta   90.00
_cell.angle_gamma   90.00
#
_symmetry.space_group_name_H-M   'P 1'
#
loop_
_entity.id
_entity.type
_entity.pdbx_description
1 polymer ?
#
loop_
_entity_poly.entity_id
_entity_poly.type
_entity_poly.pdbx_seq_one_letter_code
_entity_poly.pdbx_strand_id
1 'polypeptide(L)'
;YVVELADVGRVYQELLTHSTAIDLYCPDSAKHITRTQENVTIELASGELLNAKLLVAADGAVSQCCQQIGLELSEHDFDQVAVIANIVTQEPHQGRAFERFTENGPVALLPMSDNRMSLVWCLRPDEAQIVMELSESEFLEQLQQDFGWRLGAMQKVGLRASYPLLLRHRKQNISHRFAIVGNAAQTLHPIAGQGFNLGIRDVVTLAEELVKQGEDVGSYQGLIRFSRRREADRNETIWLTSSLVHVFSNDLLAMRIGRNTALAAMDNLSIFKQPLLRHTLGLVKR
;
A
#
# COMPACT_ATOMS: atom_id res chain seq x y z
N TYR A 1 11.90 -5.49 -8.34
CA TYR A 1 11.21 -5.24 -9.62
C TYR A 1 10.07 -4.29 -9.35
N VAL A 2 9.88 -3.29 -10.23
CA VAL A 2 8.70 -2.42 -10.21
C VAL A 2 7.80 -2.88 -11.35
N VAL A 3 6.52 -3.03 -11.08
CA VAL A 3 5.52 -3.48 -12.05
C VAL A 3 4.31 -2.57 -11.95
N GLU A 4 3.73 -2.22 -13.09
CA GLU A 4 2.49 -1.46 -13.14
C GLU A 4 1.32 -2.33 -12.67
N LEU A 5 0.60 -1.88 -11.63
CA LEU A 5 -0.50 -2.66 -11.06
C LEU A 5 -1.64 -2.90 -12.05
N ALA A 6 -1.80 -2.04 -13.06
CA ALA A 6 -2.77 -2.24 -14.13
C ALA A 6 -2.49 -3.53 -14.92
N ASP A 7 -1.21 -3.81 -15.21
CA ASP A 7 -0.80 -5.01 -15.94
C ASP A 7 -1.03 -6.26 -15.09
N VAL A 8 -0.67 -6.20 -13.81
CA VAL A 8 -0.92 -7.27 -12.83
C VAL A 8 -2.42 -7.57 -12.74
N GLY A 9 -3.25 -6.52 -12.68
CA GLY A 9 -4.70 -6.64 -12.64
C GLY A 9 -5.27 -7.32 -13.88
N ARG A 10 -4.78 -7.00 -15.08
CA ARG A 10 -5.18 -7.69 -16.33
C ARG A 10 -4.86 -9.18 -16.28
N VAL A 11 -3.65 -9.54 -15.85
CA VAL A 11 -3.26 -10.95 -15.73
C VAL A 11 -4.15 -11.69 -14.73
N TYR A 12 -4.45 -11.10 -13.57
CA TYR A 12 -5.37 -11.71 -12.62
C TYR A 12 -6.79 -11.84 -13.17
N GLN A 13 -7.28 -10.84 -13.91
CA GLN A 13 -8.59 -10.91 -14.56
C GLN A 13 -8.66 -12.05 -15.59
N GLU A 14 -7.61 -12.22 -16.40
CA GLU A 14 -7.51 -13.33 -17.35
C GLU A 14 -7.47 -14.69 -16.64
N LEU A 15 -6.76 -14.82 -15.52
CA LEU A 15 -6.75 -16.06 -14.75
C LEU A 15 -8.11 -16.35 -14.11
N LEU A 16 -8.83 -15.32 -13.66
CA LEU A 16 -10.17 -15.44 -13.10
C LEU A 16 -11.17 -15.95 -14.15
N THR A 17 -11.14 -15.41 -15.38
CA THR A 17 -12.09 -15.81 -16.43
C THR A 17 -11.90 -17.25 -16.91
N HIS A 18 -10.70 -17.82 -16.75
CA HIS A 18 -10.41 -19.21 -17.14
C HIS A 18 -10.56 -20.20 -15.99
N SER A 19 -10.84 -19.75 -14.77
CA SER A 19 -11.00 -20.62 -13.61
C SER A 19 -12.42 -21.17 -13.53
N THR A 20 -12.56 -22.49 -13.43
CA THR A 20 -13.86 -23.14 -13.14
C THR A 20 -14.15 -23.25 -11.64
N ALA A 21 -13.22 -22.83 -10.79
CA ALA A 21 -13.34 -22.92 -9.33
C ALA A 21 -13.70 -21.57 -8.68
N ILE A 22 -13.89 -20.51 -9.48
CA ILE A 22 -14.15 -19.16 -8.99
C ILE A 22 -15.36 -18.61 -9.73
N ASP A 23 -16.43 -18.34 -8.98
CA ASP A 23 -17.60 -17.63 -9.47
C ASP A 23 -17.42 -16.13 -9.26
N LEU A 24 -17.64 -15.34 -10.31
CA LEU A 24 -17.52 -13.88 -10.27
C LEU A 24 -18.89 -13.23 -10.36
N TYR A 25 -19.27 -12.51 -9.30
CA TYR A 25 -20.49 -11.71 -9.22
C TYR A 25 -20.16 -10.24 -9.49
N CYS A 26 -20.34 -9.80 -10.73
CA CYS A 26 -20.05 -8.43 -11.18
C CYS A 26 -21.19 -7.96 -12.11
N PRO A 27 -21.78 -6.76 -11.91
CA PRO A 27 -21.34 -5.64 -11.07
C PRO A 27 -21.89 -5.65 -9.64
N ASP A 28 -22.13 -6.83 -9.06
CA ASP A 28 -22.75 -6.94 -7.75
C ASP A 28 -21.83 -6.51 -6.58
N SER A 29 -22.41 -6.29 -5.41
CA SER A 29 -21.67 -5.90 -4.19
C SER A 29 -22.30 -6.48 -2.93
N ALA A 30 -21.48 -6.71 -1.90
CA ALA A 30 -21.96 -7.24 -0.61
C ALA A 30 -22.75 -6.17 0.15
N LYS A 31 -24.02 -6.45 0.46
CA LYS A 31 -24.95 -5.52 1.10
C LYS A 31 -25.17 -5.84 2.57
N HIS A 32 -25.47 -7.09 2.92
CA HIS A 32 -25.63 -7.52 4.31
C HIS A 32 -24.86 -8.81 4.60
N ILE A 33 -24.23 -8.88 5.77
CA ILE A 33 -23.47 -10.03 6.23
C ILE A 33 -24.09 -10.57 7.53
N THR A 34 -24.55 -11.82 7.49
CA THR A 34 -25.03 -12.56 8.66
C THR A 34 -24.11 -13.73 8.92
N ARG A 35 -23.82 -14.01 10.20
CA ARG A 35 -22.92 -15.11 10.60
C ARG A 35 -23.59 -16.02 11.60
N THR A 36 -23.40 -17.32 11.43
CA THR A 36 -23.75 -18.36 12.41
C THR A 36 -22.47 -19.04 12.92
N GLN A 37 -22.62 -20.05 13.77
CA GLN A 37 -21.48 -20.85 14.21
C GLN A 37 -20.85 -21.65 13.06
N GLU A 38 -21.63 -22.03 12.05
CA GLU A 38 -21.27 -22.93 10.96
C GLU A 38 -21.03 -22.24 9.62
N ASN A 39 -21.68 -21.09 9.35
CA ASN A 39 -21.62 -20.43 8.05
C ASN A 39 -21.62 -18.90 8.15
N VAL A 40 -21.29 -18.25 7.04
CA VAL A 40 -21.53 -16.84 6.76
C VAL A 40 -22.44 -16.74 5.54
N THR A 41 -23.48 -15.91 5.65
CA THR A 41 -24.40 -15.59 4.57
C THR A 41 -24.19 -14.15 4.15
N ILE A 42 -24.07 -13.93 2.85
CA ILE A 42 -23.89 -12.61 2.24
C ILE A 42 -25.11 -12.34 1.36
N GLU A 43 -25.87 -11.29 1.67
CA GLU A 43 -26.85 -10.72 0.75
C GLU A 43 -26.12 -9.76 -0.19
N LEU A 44 -26.23 -10.02 -1.49
CA LEU A 44 -25.72 -9.14 -2.52
C LEU A 44 -26.70 -7.99 -2.80
N ALA A 45 -26.25 -6.94 -3.48
CA ALA A 45 -27.08 -5.80 -3.84
C ALA A 45 -28.22 -6.18 -4.80
N SER A 46 -28.04 -7.23 -5.60
CA SER A 46 -29.09 -7.85 -6.41
C SER A 46 -30.20 -8.55 -5.59
N GLY A 47 -29.96 -8.83 -4.31
CA GLY A 47 -30.80 -9.64 -3.44
C GLY A 47 -30.46 -11.13 -3.44
N GLU A 48 -29.48 -11.57 -4.23
CA GLU A 48 -28.97 -12.94 -4.18
C GLU A 48 -28.32 -13.24 -2.82
N LEU A 49 -28.53 -14.45 -2.31
CA LEU A 49 -27.98 -14.91 -1.03
C LEU A 49 -26.90 -15.96 -1.27
N LEU A 50 -25.66 -15.64 -0.89
CA LEU A 50 -24.53 -16.55 -0.93
C LEU A 50 -24.25 -17.13 0.45
N ASN A 51 -23.98 -18.44 0.51
CA ASN A 51 -23.57 -19.12 1.75
C ASN A 51 -22.14 -19.63 1.61
N ALA A 52 -21.31 -19.34 2.60
CA ALA A 52 -19.91 -19.75 2.62
C ALA A 52 -19.48 -20.19 4.04
N LYS A 53 -18.37 -20.93 4.12
CA LYS A 53 -17.76 -21.29 5.40
C LYS A 53 -16.93 -20.15 6.00
N LEU A 54 -16.37 -19.29 5.16
CA LEU A 54 -15.47 -18.19 5.52
C LEU A 54 -15.71 -17.02 4.56
N LEU A 55 -15.75 -15.79 5.10
CA LEU A 55 -15.72 -14.56 4.33
C LEU A 55 -14.34 -13.89 4.49
N VAL A 56 -13.71 -13.53 3.37
CA VAL A 56 -12.45 -12.80 3.36
C VAL A 56 -12.69 -11.41 2.78
N ALA A 57 -12.50 -10.37 3.59
CA ALA A 57 -12.61 -8.98 3.17
C ALA A 57 -11.30 -8.50 2.52
N ALA A 58 -11.41 -8.11 1.25
CA ALA A 58 -10.35 -7.50 0.44
C ALA A 58 -10.87 -6.26 -0.32
N ASP A 59 -11.88 -5.59 0.25
CA ASP A 59 -12.69 -4.50 -0.33
C ASP A 59 -12.08 -3.10 -0.14
N GLY A 60 -10.77 -3.01 0.07
CA GLY A 60 -10.04 -1.74 0.13
C GLY A 60 -10.03 -1.05 1.50
N ALA A 61 -9.44 0.14 1.55
CA ALA A 61 -9.09 0.85 2.79
C ALA A 61 -10.29 1.12 3.73
N VAL A 62 -11.46 1.39 3.14
CA VAL A 62 -12.72 1.66 3.86
C VAL A 62 -13.65 0.47 3.65
N SER A 63 -13.27 -0.66 4.25
CA SER A 63 -14.00 -1.93 4.12
C SER A 63 -15.39 -1.85 4.75
N GLN A 64 -16.43 -1.98 3.91
CA GLN A 64 -17.83 -2.09 4.35
C GLN A 64 -18.05 -3.41 5.09
N CYS A 65 -17.38 -4.47 4.63
CA CYS A 65 -17.45 -5.77 5.29
C CYS A 65 -16.98 -5.68 6.75
N CYS A 66 -15.84 -5.03 7.00
CA CYS A 66 -15.33 -4.85 8.35
C CYS A 66 -16.25 -4.00 9.24
N GLN A 67 -16.89 -2.97 8.69
CA GLN A 67 -17.83 -2.13 9.41
C GLN A 67 -19.05 -2.92 9.89
N GLN A 68 -19.64 -3.77 9.03
CA GLN A 68 -20.77 -4.63 9.41
C GLN A 68 -20.41 -5.68 10.47
N ILE A 69 -19.17 -6.17 10.43
CA ILE A 69 -18.66 -7.11 11.44
C ILE A 69 -18.35 -6.42 12.78
N GLY A 70 -18.25 -5.10 12.81
CA GLY A 70 -17.93 -4.33 14.02
C GLY A 70 -16.44 -4.35 14.35
N LEU A 71 -15.56 -4.52 13.35
CA LEU A 71 -14.12 -4.38 13.56
C LEU A 71 -13.74 -2.90 13.47
N GLU A 72 -13.13 -2.39 14.52
CA GLU A 72 -12.74 -0.98 14.62
C GLU A 72 -11.61 -0.63 13.65
N LEU A 73 -11.68 0.57 13.06
CA LEU A 73 -10.63 1.15 12.22
C LEU A 73 -9.92 2.21 13.03
N SER A 74 -8.59 2.07 13.17
CA SER A 74 -7.75 3.16 13.64
C SER A 74 -7.23 3.92 12.44
N GLU A 75 -7.43 5.24 12.45
CA GLU A 75 -6.95 6.15 11.43
C GLU A 75 -6.01 7.18 12.07
N HIS A 76 -4.93 7.49 11.36
CA HIS A 76 -4.03 8.57 11.70
C HIS A 76 -3.73 9.36 10.42
N ASP A 77 -4.00 10.66 10.48
CA ASP A 77 -3.68 11.58 9.39
C ASP A 77 -2.23 12.07 9.57
N PHE A 78 -1.43 11.96 8.51
CA PHE A 78 -0.06 12.46 8.50
C PHE A 78 0.04 13.96 8.21
N ASP A 79 -1.11 14.64 7.98
CA ASP A 79 -1.18 16.04 7.55
C ASP A 79 -0.34 16.27 6.27
N GLN A 80 -0.43 15.31 5.35
CA GLN A 80 0.29 15.29 4.09
C GLN A 80 -0.61 14.82 2.96
N VAL A 81 -0.33 15.31 1.76
CA VAL A 81 -1.01 14.95 0.51
C VAL A 81 0.04 14.43 -0.46
N ALA A 82 -0.27 13.30 -1.10
CA ALA A 82 0.53 12.80 -2.22
C ALA A 82 -0.05 13.29 -3.53
N VAL A 83 0.75 14.05 -4.28
CA VAL A 83 0.50 14.37 -5.69
C VAL A 83 1.11 13.27 -6.55
N ILE A 84 0.27 12.64 -7.37
CA ILE A 84 0.61 11.53 -8.26
C ILE A 84 0.52 11.99 -9.71
N ALA A 85 1.52 11.66 -10.51
CA ALA A 85 1.49 11.90 -11.95
C ALA A 85 2.46 10.96 -12.70
N ASN A 86 2.33 10.87 -14.02
CA ASN A 86 3.34 10.23 -14.85
C ASN A 86 4.26 11.30 -15.44
N ILE A 87 5.57 11.11 -15.33
CA ILE A 87 6.61 12.07 -15.74
C ILE A 87 7.46 11.45 -16.84
N VAL A 88 7.80 12.25 -17.85
CA VAL A 88 8.85 11.92 -18.81
C VAL A 88 10.10 12.71 -18.43
N THR A 89 11.22 12.00 -18.31
CA THR A 89 12.52 12.58 -17.97
C THR A 89 13.46 12.52 -19.17
N GLN A 90 14.42 13.44 -19.23
CA GLN A 90 15.42 13.49 -20.27
C GLN A 90 16.29 12.22 -20.30
N GLU A 91 16.75 11.77 -19.14
CA GLU A 91 17.57 10.58 -19.02
C GLU A 91 16.72 9.34 -18.79
N PRO A 92 17.12 8.18 -19.35
CA PRO A 92 16.42 6.95 -19.10
C PRO A 92 16.63 6.43 -17.68
N HIS A 93 15.57 5.91 -17.08
CA HIS A 93 15.59 5.48 -15.69
C HIS A 93 16.34 4.16 -15.47
N GLN A 94 16.59 3.37 -16.52
CA GLN A 94 17.34 2.10 -16.47
C GLN A 94 16.84 1.13 -15.38
N GLY A 95 15.52 1.08 -15.18
CA GLY A 95 14.88 0.28 -14.14
C GLY A 95 15.17 0.72 -12.69
N ARG A 96 15.67 1.94 -12.45
CA ARG A 96 16.00 2.47 -11.12
C ARG A 96 14.86 3.32 -10.58
N ALA A 97 14.49 3.05 -9.32
CA ALA A 97 13.64 3.94 -8.52
C ALA A 97 14.49 4.98 -7.80
N PHE A 98 13.93 6.17 -7.63
CA PHE A 98 14.56 7.28 -6.92
C PHE A 98 13.61 7.76 -5.83
N GLU A 99 14.17 8.04 -4.66
CA GLU A 99 13.46 8.66 -3.55
C GLU A 99 14.36 9.74 -2.96
N ARG A 100 13.87 10.97 -2.95
CA ARG A 100 14.56 12.13 -2.37
C ARG A 100 13.70 12.69 -1.25
N PHE A 101 14.28 12.87 -0.08
CA PHE A 101 13.60 13.50 1.04
C PHE A 101 13.86 15.00 1.04
N THR A 102 12.80 15.81 0.99
CA THR A 102 12.88 17.28 1.07
C THR A 102 12.46 17.76 2.47
N GLU A 103 12.26 19.07 2.63
CA GLU A 103 11.66 19.62 3.86
C GLU A 103 10.15 19.37 3.89
N ASN A 104 9.47 19.41 2.74
CA ASN A 104 8.01 19.24 2.64
C ASN A 104 7.57 17.77 2.65
N GLY A 105 8.47 16.85 2.30
CA GLY A 105 8.19 15.42 2.30
C GLY A 105 9.04 14.64 1.30
N PRO A 106 8.84 13.32 1.17
CA PRO A 106 9.50 12.53 0.14
C PRO A 106 8.95 12.81 -1.26
N VAL A 107 9.85 12.86 -2.23
CA VAL A 107 9.60 12.85 -3.67
C VAL A 107 10.14 11.56 -4.23
N ALA A 108 9.26 10.68 -4.70
CA ALA A 108 9.64 9.41 -5.30
C ALA A 108 9.30 9.40 -6.80
N LEU A 109 10.25 8.90 -7.61
CA LEU A 109 10.06 8.59 -9.01
C LEU A 109 10.31 7.09 -9.20
N LEU A 110 9.27 6.36 -9.60
CA LEU A 110 9.30 4.92 -9.83
C LEU A 110 9.31 4.60 -11.33
N PRO A 111 10.17 3.70 -11.81
CA PRO A 111 10.27 3.38 -13.24
C PRO A 111 9.00 2.70 -13.77
N MET A 112 8.58 3.10 -14.97
CA MET A 112 7.41 2.56 -15.69
C MET A 112 7.79 2.09 -17.10
N SER A 113 6.82 1.56 -17.84
CA SER A 113 6.92 1.35 -19.29
C SER A 113 7.20 2.65 -20.05
N ASP A 114 7.78 2.50 -21.25
CA ASP A 114 8.08 3.60 -22.18
C ASP A 114 9.00 4.68 -21.62
N ASN A 115 9.91 4.28 -20.73
CA ASN A 115 10.87 5.17 -20.08
C ASN A 115 10.22 6.31 -19.27
N ARG A 116 8.98 6.10 -18.80
CA ARG A 116 8.26 7.04 -17.94
C ARG A 116 8.55 6.76 -16.47
N MET A 117 8.23 7.73 -15.63
CA MET A 117 8.34 7.63 -14.18
C MET A 117 6.97 7.90 -13.54
N SER A 118 6.56 7.07 -12.60
CA SER A 118 5.43 7.35 -11.70
C SER A 118 5.93 8.23 -10.56
N LEU A 119 5.39 9.44 -10.46
CA LEU A 119 5.66 10.40 -9.40
C LEU A 119 4.77 10.14 -8.19
N VAL A 120 5.39 10.16 -7.02
CA VAL A 120 4.72 10.31 -5.72
C VAL A 120 5.39 11.48 -5.01
N TRP A 121 4.74 12.63 -5.01
CA TRP A 121 5.26 13.85 -4.40
C TRP A 121 4.45 14.18 -3.15
N CYS A 122 5.04 13.94 -1.98
CA CYS A 122 4.40 14.22 -0.71
C CYS A 122 4.64 15.67 -0.31
N LEU A 123 3.56 16.40 -0.06
CA LEU A 123 3.52 17.82 0.24
C LEU A 123 2.58 18.07 1.41
N ARG A 124 2.70 19.24 2.04
CA ARG A 124 1.67 19.73 2.97
C ARG A 124 0.38 20.06 2.20
N PRO A 125 -0.80 20.03 2.84
CA PRO A 125 -2.07 20.21 2.14
C PRO A 125 -2.19 21.54 1.38
N ASP A 126 -1.68 22.63 1.95
CA ASP A 126 -1.63 23.96 1.35
C ASP A 126 -0.73 24.01 0.10
N GLU A 127 0.46 23.42 0.18
CA GLU A 127 1.39 23.33 -0.95
C GLU A 127 0.86 22.42 -2.06
N ALA A 128 0.24 21.30 -1.70
CA ALA A 128 -0.35 20.38 -2.66
C ALA A 128 -1.46 21.05 -3.47
N GLN A 129 -2.28 21.91 -2.84
CA GLN A 129 -3.31 22.66 -3.54
C GLN A 129 -2.69 23.60 -4.59
N ILE A 130 -1.65 24.36 -4.21
CA ILE A 130 -0.93 25.25 -5.13
C ILE A 130 -0.36 24.44 -6.31
N VAL A 131 0.36 23.36 -6.02
CA VAL A 131 1.03 22.52 -7.04
C VAL A 131 0.03 21.90 -8.03
N MET A 132 -1.17 21.54 -7.57
CA MET A 132 -2.22 20.98 -8.43
C MET A 132 -2.79 22.02 -9.41
N GLU A 133 -2.74 23.32 -9.07
CA GLU A 133 -3.27 24.43 -9.87
C GLU A 133 -2.24 25.00 -10.87
N LEU A 134 -0.95 24.70 -10.69
CA LEU A 134 0.12 25.18 -11.58
C LEU A 134 -0.09 24.78 -13.05
N SER A 135 0.45 25.58 -13.97
CA SER A 135 0.63 25.14 -15.35
C SER A 135 1.61 23.97 -15.45
N GLU A 136 1.61 23.24 -16.57
CA GLU A 136 2.56 22.14 -16.79
C GLU A 136 4.02 22.61 -16.66
N SER A 137 4.37 23.77 -17.22
CA SER A 137 5.72 24.31 -17.13
C SER A 137 6.14 24.65 -15.70
N GLU A 138 5.27 25.31 -14.94
CA GLU A 138 5.56 25.69 -13.54
C GLU A 138 5.64 24.44 -12.65
N PHE A 139 4.77 23.45 -12.89
CA PHE A 139 4.81 22.18 -12.17
C PHE A 139 6.14 21.46 -12.40
N LEU A 140 6.59 21.36 -13.66
CA LEU A 140 7.84 20.70 -14.00
C LEU A 140 9.04 21.46 -13.43
N GLU A 141 9.01 22.79 -13.42
CA GLU A 141 10.06 23.62 -12.81
C GLU A 141 10.14 23.40 -11.30
N GLN A 142 9.01 23.44 -10.59
CA GLN A 142 8.98 23.18 -9.15
C GLN A 142 9.43 21.75 -8.84
N LEU A 143 8.94 20.75 -9.59
CA LEU A 143 9.37 19.36 -9.45
C LEU A 143 10.88 19.21 -9.71
N GLN A 144 11.42 19.93 -10.69
CA GLN A 144 12.86 19.92 -11.01
C GLN A 144 13.69 20.44 -9.84
N GLN A 145 13.23 21.49 -9.14
CA GLN A 145 13.90 22.04 -7.97
C GLN A 145 13.88 21.04 -6.79
N ASP A 146 12.71 20.48 -6.51
CA ASP A 146 12.49 19.55 -5.40
C ASP A 146 13.21 18.21 -5.62
N PHE A 147 13.14 17.65 -6.83
CA PHE A 147 13.76 16.37 -7.17
C PHE A 147 15.25 16.50 -7.52
N GLY A 148 15.64 17.54 -8.24
CA GLY A 148 17.01 17.76 -8.73
C GLY A 148 17.30 17.10 -10.08
N TRP A 149 18.56 17.09 -10.50
CA TRP A 149 18.95 16.84 -11.91
C TRP A 149 19.39 15.41 -12.23
N ARG A 150 19.14 14.45 -11.35
CA ARG A 150 19.69 13.08 -11.48
C ARG A 150 19.11 12.29 -12.66
N LEU A 151 17.94 12.69 -13.17
CA LEU A 151 17.28 12.15 -14.36
C LEU A 151 17.29 13.15 -15.54
N GLY A 152 18.19 14.14 -15.48
CA GLY A 152 18.19 15.27 -16.40
C GLY A 152 16.96 16.16 -16.22
N ALA A 153 16.56 16.85 -17.28
CA ALA A 153 15.38 17.71 -17.28
C ALA A 153 14.07 16.92 -17.17
N MET A 154 13.12 17.42 -16.36
CA MET A 154 11.72 16.98 -16.37
C MET A 154 11.05 17.58 -17.62
N GLN A 155 10.60 16.73 -18.54
CA GLN A 155 10.18 17.17 -19.88
C GLN A 155 8.67 17.27 -20.05
N LYS A 156 7.93 16.39 -19.39
CA LYS A 156 6.47 16.30 -19.54
C LYS A 156 5.82 15.72 -18.30
N VAL A 157 4.62 16.19 -17.98
CA VAL A 157 3.77 15.60 -16.95
C VAL A 157 2.42 15.21 -17.53
N GLY A 158 1.90 14.05 -17.09
CA GLY A 158 0.56 13.58 -17.43
C GLY A 158 -0.53 14.20 -16.55
N LEU A 159 -1.67 13.53 -16.48
CA LEU A 159 -2.73 13.90 -15.53
C LEU A 159 -2.20 13.82 -14.09
N ARG A 160 -2.53 14.85 -13.31
CA ARG A 160 -2.18 14.99 -11.91
C ARG A 160 -3.37 14.59 -11.06
N ALA A 161 -3.13 13.83 -10.00
CA ALA A 161 -4.12 13.50 -8.99
C ALA A 161 -3.53 13.73 -7.61
N SER A 162 -4.36 14.06 -6.61
CA SER A 162 -3.91 14.23 -5.23
C SER A 162 -4.75 13.38 -4.28
N TYR A 163 -4.10 12.81 -3.27
CA TYR A 163 -4.74 11.98 -2.25
C TYR A 163 -4.17 12.29 -0.86
N PRO A 164 -5.02 12.44 0.17
CA PRO A 164 -4.53 12.58 1.55
C PRO A 164 -3.81 11.30 1.98
N LEU A 165 -2.72 11.46 2.72
CA LEU A 165 -1.91 10.37 3.23
C LEU A 165 -2.41 10.00 4.63
N LEU A 166 -3.15 8.90 4.67
CA LEU A 166 -3.76 8.38 5.89
C LEU A 166 -3.17 7.01 6.21
N LEU A 167 -2.72 6.82 7.45
CA LEU A 167 -2.49 5.49 8.00
C LEU A 167 -3.83 4.94 8.49
N ARG A 168 -4.28 3.86 7.89
CA ARG A 168 -5.46 3.11 8.35
C ARG A 168 -5.03 1.72 8.73
N HIS A 169 -5.36 1.29 9.94
CA HIS A 169 -5.08 -0.09 10.34
C HIS A 169 -6.13 -0.61 11.31
N ARG A 170 -6.30 -1.93 11.28
CA ARG A 170 -7.17 -2.65 12.21
C ARG A 170 -6.31 -3.48 13.15
N LYS A 171 -6.48 -3.25 14.46
CA LYS A 171 -5.80 -4.04 15.51
C LYS A 171 -6.11 -5.53 15.34
N GLN A 172 -7.36 -5.84 15.06
CA GLN A 172 -7.83 -7.18 14.80
C GLN A 172 -8.13 -7.36 13.30
N ASN A 173 -7.49 -8.36 12.67
CA ASN A 173 -7.67 -8.69 11.24
C ASN A 173 -8.46 -9.99 11.00
N ILE A 174 -9.05 -10.56 12.05
CA ILE A 174 -9.87 -11.78 12.01
C ILE A 174 -11.07 -11.68 12.94
N SER A 175 -12.12 -12.41 12.67
CA SER A 175 -13.23 -12.68 13.59
C SER A 175 -13.77 -14.09 13.30
N HIS A 176 -14.78 -14.56 14.03
CA HIS A 176 -15.41 -15.84 13.71
C HIS A 176 -15.89 -15.85 12.25
N ARG A 177 -15.42 -16.83 11.46
CA ARG A 177 -15.67 -16.99 10.01
C ARG A 177 -15.39 -15.76 9.15
N PHE A 178 -14.47 -14.91 9.60
CA PHE A 178 -14.15 -13.67 8.90
C PHE A 178 -12.64 -13.38 8.97
N ALA A 179 -12.02 -13.08 7.83
CA ALA A 179 -10.63 -12.64 7.76
C ALA A 179 -10.51 -11.39 6.90
N ILE A 180 -9.48 -10.59 7.14
CA ILE A 180 -9.22 -9.36 6.41
C ILE A 180 -7.81 -9.41 5.85
N VAL A 181 -7.64 -9.02 4.58
CA VAL A 181 -6.35 -9.01 3.89
C VAL A 181 -6.14 -7.69 3.14
N GLY A 182 -4.87 -7.34 2.88
CA GLY A 182 -4.53 -6.20 2.04
C GLY A 182 -5.02 -4.88 2.61
N ASN A 183 -5.50 -4.00 1.73
CA ASN A 183 -5.86 -2.62 2.11
C ASN A 183 -7.01 -2.56 3.13
N ALA A 184 -7.89 -3.57 3.16
CA ALA A 184 -8.95 -3.69 4.15
C ALA A 184 -8.39 -3.91 5.57
N ALA A 185 -7.23 -4.55 5.68
CA ALA A 185 -6.56 -4.80 6.95
C ALA A 185 -5.63 -3.65 7.33
N GLN A 186 -4.90 -3.09 6.35
CA GLN A 186 -4.05 -1.92 6.55
C GLN A 186 -3.81 -1.13 5.25
N THR A 187 -3.88 0.19 5.34
CA THR A 187 -3.42 1.13 4.31
C THR A 187 -2.28 1.95 4.90
N LEU A 188 -1.11 1.88 4.29
CA LEU A 188 0.13 2.48 4.78
C LEU A 188 0.50 3.71 3.95
N HIS A 189 1.39 4.53 4.49
CA HIS A 189 2.06 5.56 3.71
C HIS A 189 2.80 4.93 2.52
N PRO A 190 2.72 5.49 1.30
CA PRO A 190 3.22 4.85 0.07
C PRO A 190 4.76 4.76 -0.04
N ILE A 191 5.51 5.01 1.04
CA ILE A 191 6.98 4.92 1.04
C ILE A 191 7.40 3.51 0.62
N ALA A 192 8.31 3.44 -0.36
CA ALA A 192 8.86 2.23 -0.93
C ALA A 192 7.82 1.18 -1.43
N GLY A 193 6.57 1.58 -1.71
CA GLY A 193 5.54 0.69 -2.29
C GLY A 193 5.20 -0.54 -1.45
N GLN A 194 5.32 -0.46 -0.12
CA GLN A 194 5.22 -1.64 0.76
C GLN A 194 3.80 -2.16 0.99
N GLY A 195 2.77 -1.32 0.82
CA GLY A 195 1.37 -1.68 1.08
C GLY A 195 0.90 -2.90 0.27
N PHE A 196 1.15 -2.90 -1.04
CA PHE A 196 0.78 -4.02 -1.92
C PHE A 196 1.50 -5.32 -1.52
N ASN A 197 2.81 -5.24 -1.28
CA ASN A 197 3.61 -6.40 -0.87
C ASN A 197 3.15 -6.98 0.47
N LEU A 198 2.73 -6.12 1.41
CA LEU A 198 2.17 -6.57 2.68
C LEU A 198 0.82 -7.30 2.46
N GLY A 199 -0.03 -6.78 1.58
CA GLY A 199 -1.30 -7.42 1.22
C GLY A 199 -1.14 -8.78 0.54
N ILE A 200 -0.22 -8.91 -0.41
CA ILE A 200 0.08 -10.20 -1.04
C ILE A 200 0.59 -11.22 -0.01
N ARG A 201 1.42 -10.78 0.94
CA ARG A 201 1.86 -11.64 2.05
C ARG A 201 0.71 -12.08 2.95
N ASP A 202 -0.28 -11.22 3.18
CA ASP A 202 -1.51 -11.60 3.89
C ASP A 202 -2.27 -12.70 3.14
N VAL A 203 -2.50 -12.52 1.83
CA VAL A 203 -3.20 -13.50 0.98
C VAL A 203 -2.49 -14.86 0.98
N VAL A 204 -1.18 -14.88 0.76
CA VAL A 204 -0.39 -16.12 0.75
C VAL A 204 -0.44 -16.83 2.10
N THR A 205 -0.24 -16.08 3.19
CA THR A 205 -0.26 -16.67 4.54
C THR A 205 -1.63 -17.20 4.91
N LEU A 206 -2.70 -16.48 4.54
CA LEU A 206 -4.06 -16.95 4.77
C LEU A 206 -4.31 -18.25 3.99
N ALA A 207 -4.02 -18.28 2.69
CA ALA A 207 -4.19 -19.47 1.87
C ALA A 207 -3.44 -20.69 2.42
N GLU A 208 -2.18 -20.53 2.84
CA GLU A 208 -1.39 -21.59 3.47
C GLU A 208 -2.02 -22.13 4.76
N GLU A 209 -2.60 -21.27 5.60
CA GLU A 209 -3.26 -21.71 6.83
C GLU A 209 -4.63 -22.35 6.60
N LEU A 210 -5.37 -21.91 5.58
CA LEU A 210 -6.65 -22.51 5.20
C LEU A 210 -6.49 -23.92 4.64
N VAL A 211 -5.46 -24.18 3.82
CA VAL A 211 -5.17 -25.52 3.29
C VAL A 211 -4.84 -26.52 4.41
N LYS A 212 -4.26 -26.05 5.53
CA LYS A 212 -3.94 -26.90 6.69
C LYS A 212 -5.16 -27.19 7.58
N GLN A 213 -6.26 -26.45 7.45
CA GLN A 213 -7.38 -26.49 8.40
C GLN A 213 -8.34 -27.68 8.24
N GLY A 214 -8.17 -28.52 7.21
CA GLY A 214 -9.07 -29.65 6.98
C GLY A 214 -10.48 -29.19 6.60
N GLU A 215 -11.52 -29.70 7.27
CA GLU A 215 -12.91 -29.54 6.83
C GLU A 215 -13.55 -28.18 7.14
N ASP A 216 -13.11 -27.47 8.20
CA ASP A 216 -13.68 -26.16 8.59
C ASP A 216 -12.66 -25.01 8.50
N VAL A 217 -12.54 -24.47 7.29
CA VAL A 217 -11.76 -23.29 6.92
C VAL A 217 -12.25 -21.99 7.60
N GLY A 218 -13.47 -21.96 8.15
CA GLY A 218 -13.99 -20.80 8.87
C GLY A 218 -13.73 -20.82 10.37
N SER A 219 -13.15 -21.92 10.89
CA SER A 219 -12.94 -22.07 12.33
C SER A 219 -11.93 -21.04 12.86
N TYR A 220 -12.27 -20.44 13.98
CA TYR A 220 -11.48 -19.37 14.59
C TYR A 220 -10.03 -19.80 14.93
N GLN A 221 -9.82 -21.09 15.23
CA GLN A 221 -8.51 -21.62 15.61
C GLN A 221 -7.45 -21.46 14.51
N GLY A 222 -7.78 -21.68 13.23
CA GLY A 222 -6.82 -21.46 12.16
C GLY A 222 -6.75 -20.02 11.68
N LEU A 223 -7.84 -19.25 11.80
CA LEU A 223 -7.77 -17.81 11.60
C LEU A 223 -6.81 -17.14 12.60
N ILE A 224 -6.78 -17.60 13.86
CA ILE A 224 -5.78 -17.16 14.84
C ILE A 224 -4.35 -17.46 14.38
N ARG A 225 -4.09 -18.63 13.76
CA ARG A 225 -2.74 -18.96 13.27
C ARG A 225 -2.30 -18.02 12.16
N PHE A 226 -3.21 -17.69 11.24
CA PHE A 226 -2.98 -16.66 10.24
C PHE A 226 -2.66 -15.31 10.91
N SER A 227 -3.50 -14.84 11.84
CA SER A 227 -3.31 -13.56 12.52
C SER A 227 -1.97 -13.47 13.23
N ARG A 228 -1.59 -14.51 14.00
CA ARG A 228 -0.31 -14.58 14.72
C ARG A 228 0.91 -14.60 13.79
N ARG A 229 0.86 -15.33 12.67
CA ARG A 229 1.96 -15.34 11.68
C ARG A 229 2.17 -13.97 11.04
N ARG A 230 1.12 -13.16 10.93
CA ARG A 230 1.17 -11.83 10.30
C ARG A 230 1.45 -10.69 11.27
N GLU A 231 1.14 -10.86 12.56
CA GLU A 231 1.15 -9.78 13.55
C GLU A 231 2.51 -9.06 13.62
N ALA A 232 3.62 -9.81 13.71
CA ALA A 232 4.95 -9.23 13.76
C ALA A 232 5.28 -8.41 12.49
N ASP A 233 5.08 -8.99 11.31
CA ASP A 233 5.37 -8.33 10.02
C ASP A 233 4.48 -7.09 9.80
N ARG A 234 3.20 -7.15 10.18
CA ARG A 234 2.27 -6.01 10.09
C ARG A 234 2.70 -4.88 11.01
N ASN A 235 2.95 -5.18 12.29
CA ASN A 235 3.34 -4.17 13.27
C ASN A 235 4.68 -3.53 12.92
N GLU A 236 5.65 -4.34 12.49
CA GLU A 236 6.95 -3.85 12.07
C GLU A 236 6.84 -2.98 10.80
N THR A 237 6.08 -3.40 9.79
CA THR A 237 5.90 -2.61 8.57
C THR A 237 5.20 -1.28 8.87
N ILE A 238 4.11 -1.30 9.65
CA ILE A 238 3.40 -0.08 10.09
C ILE A 238 4.35 0.84 10.83
N TRP A 239 5.12 0.30 11.79
CA TRP A 239 6.07 1.07 12.58
C TRP A 239 7.15 1.69 11.68
N LEU A 240 7.78 0.90 10.81
CA LEU A 240 8.81 1.37 9.89
C LEU A 240 8.29 2.49 8.97
N THR A 241 7.14 2.29 8.31
CA THR A 241 6.60 3.31 7.40
C THR A 241 6.21 4.57 8.16
N SER A 242 5.62 4.44 9.34
CA SER A 242 5.21 5.60 10.14
C SER A 242 6.42 6.36 10.71
N SER A 243 7.44 5.63 11.18
CA SER A 243 8.68 6.24 11.69
C SER A 243 9.45 6.94 10.58
N LEU A 244 9.50 6.38 9.36
CA LEU A 244 10.12 7.06 8.22
C LEU A 244 9.40 8.38 7.93
N VAL A 245 8.06 8.40 7.89
CA VAL A 245 7.32 9.67 7.73
C VAL A 245 7.72 10.64 8.84
N HIS A 246 7.59 10.27 10.11
CA HIS A 246 7.85 11.17 11.24
C HIS A 246 9.30 11.67 11.32
N VAL A 247 10.28 10.85 10.95
CA VAL A 247 11.70 11.27 10.95
C VAL A 247 11.99 12.20 9.77
N PHE A 248 11.35 11.98 8.62
CA PHE A 248 11.62 12.73 7.42
C PHE A 248 10.71 13.95 7.19
N SER A 249 9.56 14.05 7.87
CA SER A 249 8.65 15.21 7.84
C SER A 249 8.84 16.19 8.99
N ASN A 250 9.79 15.93 9.90
CA ASN A 250 10.00 16.78 11.08
C ASN A 250 11.12 17.82 10.84
N ASP A 251 10.77 19.08 11.08
CA ASP A 251 11.64 20.24 10.85
C ASP A 251 12.55 20.64 12.02
N LEU A 252 12.54 19.88 13.12
CA LEU A 252 13.46 20.12 14.23
C LEU A 252 14.93 20.01 13.76
N LEU A 253 15.71 21.06 14.02
CA LEU A 253 17.12 21.18 13.60
C LEU A 253 17.97 19.95 13.98
N ALA A 254 17.76 19.40 15.18
CA ALA A 254 18.45 18.20 15.66
C ALA A 254 18.09 16.94 14.83
N MET A 255 16.82 16.79 14.44
CA MET A 255 16.36 15.68 13.58
C MET A 255 16.89 15.85 12.16
N ARG A 256 16.91 17.08 11.62
CA ARG A 256 17.50 17.38 10.29
C ARG A 256 18.98 17.01 10.23
N ILE A 257 19.76 17.37 11.24
CA ILE A 257 21.20 17.02 11.33
C ILE A 257 21.38 15.51 11.48
N GLY A 258 20.61 14.88 12.38
CA GLY A 258 20.67 13.43 12.59
C GLY A 258 20.36 12.64 11.32
N ARG A 259 19.30 13.02 10.61
CA ARG A 259 18.84 12.42 9.35
C ARG A 259 19.86 12.54 8.24
N ASN A 260 20.42 13.73 8.02
CA ASN A 260 21.42 13.94 6.97
C ASN A 260 22.70 13.17 7.28
N THR A 261 23.09 13.09 8.55
CA THR A 261 24.24 12.28 9.00
C THR A 261 23.97 10.79 8.82
N ALA A 262 22.75 10.32 9.12
CA ALA A 262 22.33 8.94 8.92
C ALA A 262 22.30 8.55 7.44
N LEU A 263 21.73 9.39 6.57
CA LEU A 263 21.74 9.17 5.11
C LEU A 263 23.16 9.17 4.55
N ALA A 264 24.02 10.10 4.97
CA ALA A 264 25.42 10.14 4.57
C ALA A 264 26.18 8.90 5.07
N ALA A 265 25.94 8.46 6.30
CA ALA A 265 26.52 7.23 6.83
C ALA A 265 26.02 6.00 6.07
N MET A 266 24.72 5.93 5.76
CA MET A 266 24.17 4.85 4.94
C MET A 266 24.77 4.82 3.55
N ASP A 267 25.00 5.97 2.91
CA ASP A 267 25.54 6.00 1.56
C ASP A 267 27.02 5.58 1.50
N ASN A 268 27.77 5.89 2.57
CA ASN A 268 29.21 5.60 2.68
C ASN A 268 29.53 4.26 3.36
N LEU A 269 28.62 3.66 4.12
CA LEU A 269 28.86 2.43 4.88
C LEU A 269 27.84 1.36 4.50
N SER A 270 28.30 0.37 3.74
CA SER A 270 27.51 -0.75 3.21
C SER A 270 26.86 -1.63 4.28
N ILE A 271 27.37 -1.62 5.52
CA ILE A 271 26.80 -2.33 6.68
C ILE A 271 25.40 -1.80 7.04
N PHE A 272 25.15 -0.50 6.89
CA PHE A 272 23.84 0.08 7.20
C PHE A 272 22.80 -0.07 6.08
N LYS A 273 23.23 -0.41 4.85
CA LYS A 273 22.31 -0.69 3.73
C LYS A 273 21.63 -2.07 3.87
N GLN A 274 22.28 -3.04 4.50
CA GLN A 274 21.83 -4.45 4.51
C GLN A 274 20.50 -4.71 5.25
N PRO A 275 20.23 -4.15 6.44
CA PRO A 275 18.95 -4.37 7.12
C PRO A 275 17.78 -3.77 6.36
N LEU A 276 17.93 -2.55 5.84
CA LEU A 276 16.90 -1.87 5.04
C LEU A 276 16.61 -2.62 3.74
N LEU A 277 17.64 -3.09 3.03
CA LEU A 277 17.48 -3.89 1.81
C LEU A 277 16.78 -5.22 2.08
N ARG A 278 17.13 -5.94 3.16
CA ARG A 278 16.46 -7.21 3.52
C ARG A 278 14.98 -7.02 3.82
N HIS A 279 14.60 -5.95 4.52
CA HIS A 279 13.19 -5.66 4.83
C HIS A 279 12.40 -5.15 3.61
N THR A 280 12.95 -4.21 2.85
CA THR A 280 12.28 -3.65 1.64
C THR A 280 12.14 -4.66 0.50
N LEU A 281 13.05 -5.64 0.42
CA LEU A 281 12.95 -6.78 -0.50
C LEU A 281 12.02 -7.90 0.01
N GLY A 282 11.43 -7.76 1.20
CA GLY A 282 10.51 -8.75 1.76
C GLY A 282 11.17 -10.07 2.18
N LEU A 283 12.50 -10.08 2.42
CA LEU A 283 13.25 -11.23 2.94
C LEU A 283 13.11 -11.36 4.47
N VAL A 284 11.93 -11.05 5.00
CA VAL A 284 11.59 -11.33 6.40
C VAL A 284 11.46 -12.84 6.53
N LYS A 285 12.13 -13.43 7.55
CA LYS A 285 12.01 -14.88 7.82
C LYS A 285 10.53 -15.23 8.00
N ARG A 286 10.00 -16.04 7.08
CA ARG A 286 8.64 -16.62 7.12
C ARG A 286 8.45 -17.54 8.31
#